data_AF-A0A8S3UJ25-F1
#
_entry.id   AF-A0A8S3UJ25-F1
#
_cell.length_a   1.000
_cell.length_b   1.000
_cell.length_c   1.000
_cell.angle_alpha   90.00
_cell.angle_beta   90.00
_cell.angle_gamma   90.00
#
_symmetry.space_group_name_H-M   'P 1'
#
loop_
_entity.id
_entity.type
_entity.pdbx_description
1 polymer ?
#
loop_
_entity_poly.entity_id
_entity_poly.type
_entity_poly.pdbx_seq_one_letter_code
_entity_poly.pdbx_strand_id
1 'polypeptide(L)'
;MNSHFDKLDWEKNVRTSINSYWTSKLREDCNLKTTLNKLAFDIMEIGKTHNICDTISNSVKQVKQAVTKARMATGTYTLQIHKVKFNQSELDPTCPICRLEDETLLHVLTRCSAYNDIRKSQFQILKNLIISKIGQEKWKSQFINRQIICQLIIDCQCLVHAATMTYCQMTRNFFEQLK
;
A
#
# COMPACT_ATOMS: atom_id res chain seq x y z
N MET A 1 -49.51 -12.69 -21.35
CA MET A 1 -48.62 -11.52 -21.22
C MET A 1 -47.18 -12.02 -21.34
N ASN A 2 -46.56 -11.87 -22.51
CA ASN A 2 -45.16 -12.23 -22.70
C ASN A 2 -44.31 -11.04 -22.27
N SER A 3 -43.72 -11.10 -21.07
CA SER A 3 -42.72 -10.12 -20.67
C SER A 3 -41.51 -10.29 -21.57
N HIS A 4 -41.37 -9.40 -22.54
CA HIS A 4 -40.19 -9.34 -23.38
C HIS A 4 -39.00 -9.02 -22.45
N PHE A 5 -38.17 -10.02 -22.17
CA PHE A 5 -36.96 -9.81 -21.38
C PHE A 5 -36.06 -8.87 -22.18
N ASP A 6 -35.70 -7.73 -21.60
CA ASP A 6 -34.77 -6.80 -22.26
C ASP A 6 -33.38 -7.44 -22.27
N LYS A 7 -32.81 -7.60 -23.46
CA LYS A 7 -31.46 -8.13 -23.64
C LYS A 7 -30.43 -7.31 -22.85
N LEU A 8 -30.63 -5.99 -22.75
CA LEU A 8 -29.73 -5.11 -22.00
C LEU A 8 -29.73 -5.42 -20.50
N ASP A 9 -30.90 -5.70 -19.93
CA ASP A 9 -31.03 -6.09 -18.52
C ASP A 9 -30.38 -7.46 -18.27
N TRP A 10 -30.55 -8.41 -19.20
CA TRP A 10 -29.87 -9.70 -19.12
C TRP A 10 -28.34 -9.55 -19.09
N GLU A 11 -27.76 -8.82 -20.04
CA GLU A 11 -26.31 -8.62 -20.12
C GLU A 11 -25.76 -7.94 -18.87
N LYS A 12 -26.47 -6.93 -18.36
CA LYS A 12 -26.13 -6.24 -17.12
C LYS A 12 -26.16 -7.18 -15.91
N ASN A 13 -27.18 -8.03 -15.81
CA ASN A 13 -27.31 -8.99 -14.72
C ASN A 13 -26.18 -10.03 -14.77
N VAL A 14 -25.92 -10.60 -15.94
CA VAL A 14 -24.82 -11.56 -16.14
C VAL A 14 -23.48 -10.94 -15.76
N ARG A 15 -23.18 -9.74 -16.26
CA ARG A 15 -21.93 -9.03 -15.92
C ARG A 15 -21.81 -8.76 -14.41
N THR A 16 -22.91 -8.36 -13.77
CA THR A 16 -22.94 -8.08 -12.33
C THR A 16 -22.68 -9.35 -11.52
N SER A 17 -23.32 -10.47 -11.89
CA SER A 17 -23.10 -11.76 -11.23
C SER A 17 -21.67 -12.26 -11.40
N ILE A 18 -21.10 -12.17 -12.61
CA ILE A 18 -19.71 -12.54 -12.88
C ILE A 18 -18.75 -11.68 -12.05
N ASN A 19 -18.91 -10.35 -12.07
CA ASN A 19 -18.05 -9.44 -11.33
C ASN A 19 -18.17 -9.65 -9.82
N SER A 20 -19.38 -9.87 -9.31
CA SER A 20 -19.63 -10.15 -7.89
C SER A 20 -18.94 -11.45 -7.43
N TYR A 21 -19.08 -12.52 -8.22
CA TYR A 21 -18.43 -13.80 -7.96
C TYR A 21 -16.90 -13.65 -7.91
N TRP A 22 -16.30 -13.05 -8.94
CA TRP A 22 -14.84 -12.90 -9.01
C TRP A 22 -14.29 -11.94 -7.96
N THR A 23 -15.01 -10.86 -7.64
CA THR A 23 -14.63 -9.95 -6.55
C THR A 23 -14.62 -10.68 -5.21
N SER A 24 -15.65 -11.48 -4.94
CA SER A 24 -15.74 -12.28 -3.70
C SER A 24 -14.63 -13.33 -3.64
N LYS A 25 -14.37 -14.02 -4.76
CA LYS A 25 -13.31 -15.02 -4.86
C LYS A 25 -11.92 -14.40 -4.66
N LEU A 26 -11.66 -13.25 -5.27
CA LEU A 26 -10.42 -12.50 -5.09
C LEU A 26 -10.21 -12.15 -3.62
N ARG A 27 -11.24 -11.63 -2.94
CA ARG A 27 -11.17 -11.30 -1.50
C ARG A 27 -10.90 -12.53 -0.64
N GLU A 28 -11.55 -13.66 -0.93
CA GLU A 28 -11.28 -14.92 -0.25
C GLU A 28 -9.82 -15.35 -0.41
N ASP A 29 -9.33 -15.43 -1.65
CA ASP A 29 -7.96 -15.85 -1.95
C ASP A 29 -6.92 -14.91 -1.32
N CYS A 30 -7.26 -13.63 -1.24
CA CYS A 30 -6.49 -12.61 -0.56
C CYS A 30 -6.42 -12.80 0.96
N ASN A 31 -7.55 -13.10 1.59
CA ASN A 31 -7.63 -13.36 3.03
C ASN A 31 -6.86 -14.63 3.44
N LEU A 32 -6.78 -15.62 2.55
CA LEU A 32 -5.97 -16.83 2.76
C LEU A 32 -4.45 -16.55 2.77
N LYS A 33 -4.01 -15.39 2.24
CA LYS A 33 -2.60 -15.03 2.13
C LYS A 33 -2.22 -13.98 3.16
N THR A 34 -1.57 -14.43 4.24
CA THR A 34 -1.04 -13.54 5.30
C THR A 34 -0.12 -12.45 4.76
N THR A 35 0.57 -12.69 3.65
CA THR A 35 1.41 -11.70 2.95
C THR A 35 0.62 -10.50 2.41
N LEU A 36 -0.67 -10.66 2.13
CA LEU A 36 -1.52 -9.61 1.56
C LEU A 36 -2.29 -8.83 2.62
N ASN A 37 -2.15 -9.16 3.91
CA ASN A 37 -2.90 -8.53 4.99
C ASN A 37 -2.71 -7.00 5.13
N LYS A 38 -1.69 -6.45 4.46
CA LYS A 38 -1.40 -5.01 4.37
C LYS A 38 -1.94 -4.36 3.08
N LEU A 39 -2.78 -5.02 2.30
CA LEU A 39 -3.45 -4.40 1.15
C LEU A 39 -4.92 -4.18 1.51
N ALA A 40 -5.48 -3.01 1.23
CA ALA A 40 -6.92 -2.81 1.42
C ALA A 40 -7.70 -3.53 0.30
N PHE A 41 -8.31 -4.66 0.65
CA PHE A 41 -9.09 -5.47 -0.28
C PHE A 41 -10.39 -4.79 -0.75
N ASP A 42 -10.86 -3.79 -0.01
CA ASP A 42 -12.12 -3.11 -0.28
C ASP A 42 -12.10 -2.32 -1.60
N ILE A 43 -10.92 -1.89 -2.05
CA ILE A 43 -10.78 -1.11 -3.28
C ILE A 43 -10.37 -1.94 -4.50
N MET A 44 -10.16 -3.25 -4.33
CA MET A 44 -9.77 -4.11 -5.44
C MET A 44 -11.02 -4.46 -6.26
N GLU A 45 -11.00 -3.99 -7.50
CA GLU A 45 -12.03 -4.22 -8.50
C GLU A 45 -11.46 -5.09 -9.61
N ILE A 46 -12.26 -6.05 -10.09
CA ILE A 46 -11.87 -6.88 -11.23
C ILE A 46 -11.60 -6.00 -12.46
N GLY A 47 -10.46 -6.22 -13.10
CA GLY A 47 -10.03 -5.45 -14.27
C GLY A 47 -9.32 -4.12 -13.94
N LYS A 48 -9.23 -3.74 -12.66
CA LYS A 48 -8.51 -2.55 -12.22
C LYS A 48 -7.19 -2.95 -11.56
N THR A 49 -6.12 -2.25 -11.92
CA THR A 49 -4.82 -2.42 -11.28
C THR A 49 -4.80 -1.76 -9.90
N HIS A 50 -3.94 -2.28 -9.02
CA HIS A 50 -3.73 -1.65 -7.72
C HIS A 50 -3.06 -0.28 -7.90
N ASN A 51 -3.35 0.70 -7.03
CA ASN A 51 -2.80 2.07 -7.09
C ASN A 51 -1.25 2.13 -7.13
N ILE A 52 -0.58 1.09 -6.61
CA ILE A 52 0.89 0.93 -6.70
C ILE A 52 1.34 0.89 -8.18
N CYS A 53 0.51 0.34 -9.07
CA CYS A 53 0.77 0.20 -10.50
C CYS A 53 0.34 1.41 -11.32
N ASP A 54 -0.68 2.15 -10.88
CA ASP A 54 -1.29 3.25 -11.66
C ASP A 54 -0.37 4.47 -11.83
N THR A 55 0.71 4.56 -11.04
CA THR A 55 1.61 5.74 -10.98
C THR A 55 2.91 5.56 -11.75
N ILE A 56 3.09 4.41 -12.38
CA ILE A 56 4.35 3.99 -13.00
C ILE A 56 4.36 4.43 -14.47
N SER A 57 5.39 5.19 -14.88
CA SER A 57 5.69 5.39 -16.30
C SER A 57 6.47 4.20 -16.87
N ASN A 58 6.61 4.14 -18.20
CA ASN A 58 7.41 3.10 -18.88
C ASN A 58 8.93 3.20 -18.62
N SER A 59 9.38 3.96 -17.62
CA SER A 59 10.77 4.05 -17.19
C SER A 59 11.18 2.83 -16.36
N VAL A 60 12.31 2.21 -16.70
CA VAL A 60 12.94 1.12 -15.94
C VAL A 60 13.13 1.49 -14.46
N LYS A 61 13.44 2.75 -14.15
CA LYS A 61 13.60 3.23 -12.77
C LYS A 61 12.29 3.09 -11.99
N GLN A 62 11.17 3.50 -12.58
CA GLN A 62 9.86 3.50 -11.93
C GLN A 62 9.29 2.10 -11.79
N VAL A 63 9.50 1.23 -12.79
CA VAL A 63 9.14 -0.19 -12.70
C VAL A 63 9.86 -0.85 -11.52
N LYS A 64 11.17 -0.64 -11.38
CA LYS A 64 11.94 -1.19 -10.24
C LYS A 64 11.40 -0.70 -8.89
N GLN A 65 11.03 0.58 -8.80
CA GLN A 65 10.47 1.15 -7.56
C GLN A 65 9.11 0.55 -7.23
N ALA A 66 8.25 0.38 -8.23
CA ALA A 66 6.96 -0.25 -8.03
C ALA A 66 7.08 -1.70 -7.58
N VAL A 67 8.03 -2.45 -8.14
CA VAL A 67 8.32 -3.81 -7.67
C VAL A 67 8.76 -3.78 -6.21
N THR A 68 9.62 -2.85 -5.81
CA THR A 68 10.00 -2.69 -4.39
C THR A 68 8.81 -2.33 -3.50
N LYS A 69 7.95 -1.39 -3.93
CA LYS A 69 6.72 -1.03 -3.22
C LYS A 69 5.79 -2.23 -3.05
N ALA A 70 5.55 -2.97 -4.13
CA ALA A 70 4.73 -4.17 -4.12
C ALA A 70 5.33 -5.23 -3.18
N ARG A 71 6.65 -5.39 -3.17
CA ARG A 71 7.33 -6.30 -2.23
C ARG A 71 7.16 -5.87 -0.77
N MET A 72 7.25 -4.57 -0.48
CA MET A 72 7.01 -4.07 0.87
C MET A 72 5.56 -4.25 1.29
N ALA A 73 4.61 -4.00 0.39
CA ALA A 73 3.19 -4.17 0.63
C ALA A 73 2.79 -5.63 0.84
N THR A 74 3.37 -6.53 0.06
CA THR A 74 3.12 -7.97 0.17
C THR A 74 4.01 -8.66 1.22
N GLY A 75 4.84 -7.92 1.97
CA GLY A 75 5.78 -8.50 2.93
C GLY A 75 6.86 -9.40 2.33
N THR A 76 7.03 -9.42 1.01
CA THR A 76 8.07 -10.18 0.29
C THR A 76 9.38 -9.40 0.14
N TYR A 77 9.45 -8.18 0.69
CA TYR A 77 10.69 -7.42 0.78
C TYR A 77 11.63 -8.04 1.83
N THR A 78 12.83 -8.44 1.40
CA THR A 78 13.82 -9.12 2.24
C THR A 78 14.54 -8.14 3.16
N LEU A 79 13.95 -7.88 4.32
CA LEU A 79 14.57 -7.14 5.42
C LEU A 79 15.62 -7.99 6.16
N GLN A 80 16.60 -7.37 6.82
CA GLN A 80 17.58 -8.11 7.63
C GLN A 80 16.92 -8.97 8.69
N ILE A 81 15.88 -8.46 9.38
CA ILE A 81 15.15 -9.26 10.37
C ILE A 81 14.53 -10.54 9.79
N HIS A 82 14.18 -10.54 8.50
CA HIS A 82 13.71 -11.75 7.83
C HIS A 82 14.87 -12.70 7.53
N LYS A 83 16.03 -12.18 7.11
CA LYS A 83 17.21 -13.02 6.82
C LYS A 83 17.68 -13.76 8.07
N VAL A 84 17.70 -13.10 9.23
CA VAL A 84 18.05 -13.75 10.51
C VAL A 84 17.10 -14.90 10.84
N LYS A 85 15.81 -14.75 10.52
CA LYS A 85 14.80 -15.79 10.81
C LYS A 85 14.95 -17.04 9.94
N PHE A 86 15.43 -16.90 8.69
CA PHE A 86 15.45 -18.00 7.72
C PHE A 86 16.84 -18.61 7.48
N ASN A 87 17.92 -17.90 7.81
CA ASN A 87 19.27 -18.42 7.64
C ASN A 87 19.74 -19.15 8.90
N GLN A 88 20.47 -20.25 8.69
CA GLN A 88 21.04 -21.06 9.78
C GLN A 88 22.27 -20.40 10.43
N SER A 89 22.88 -19.43 9.75
CA SER A 89 24.00 -18.65 10.25
C SER A 89 23.56 -17.49 11.13
N GLU A 90 24.32 -17.17 12.16
CA GLU A 90 24.16 -15.92 12.93
C GLU A 90 24.34 -14.71 12.01
N LEU A 91 23.23 -14.07 11.66
CA LEU A 91 23.20 -12.82 10.91
C LEU A 91 22.73 -11.69 11.83
N ASP A 92 23.28 -10.50 11.61
CA ASP A 92 22.88 -9.29 12.33
C ASP A 92 21.55 -8.74 11.74
N PRO A 93 20.47 -8.62 12.55
CA PRO A 93 19.20 -8.05 12.09
C PRO A 93 19.26 -6.52 11.92
N THR A 94 20.33 -5.87 12.35
CA THR A 94 20.45 -4.41 12.37
C THR A 94 20.35 -3.81 10.97
N CYS A 95 19.68 -2.67 10.86
CA CYS A 95 19.59 -1.88 9.65
C CYS A 95 20.99 -1.56 9.09
N PRO A 96 21.30 -1.96 7.85
CA PRO A 96 22.65 -1.79 7.29
C PRO A 96 23.00 -0.32 7.03
N ILE A 97 21.98 0.54 6.99
CA ILE A 97 22.11 1.96 6.65
C ILE A 97 22.40 2.79 7.89
N CYS A 98 21.55 2.72 8.93
CA CYS A 98 21.75 3.52 10.14
C CYS A 98 22.57 2.79 11.22
N ARG A 99 22.58 1.46 11.23
CA ARG A 99 23.25 0.61 12.23
C ARG A 99 22.79 0.85 13.69
N LEU A 100 21.54 1.29 13.89
CA LEU A 100 21.02 1.66 15.23
C LEU A 100 19.97 0.68 15.79
N GLU A 101 19.13 0.10 14.94
CA GLU A 101 18.02 -0.77 15.33
C GLU A 101 17.83 -1.87 14.26
N ASP A 102 17.10 -2.93 14.60
CA ASP A 102 16.69 -3.97 13.67
C ASP A 102 15.98 -3.39 12.43
N GLU A 103 16.34 -3.93 11.25
CA GLU A 103 15.72 -3.54 9.99
C GLU A 103 14.30 -4.10 9.89
N THR A 104 13.35 -3.39 10.47
CA THR A 104 11.92 -3.65 10.25
C THR A 104 11.35 -2.68 9.22
N LEU A 105 10.23 -3.04 8.59
CA LEU A 105 9.53 -2.14 7.68
C LEU A 105 9.12 -0.84 8.38
N LEU A 106 8.69 -0.94 9.65
CA LEU A 106 8.36 0.20 10.49
C LEU A 106 9.60 1.09 10.73
N HIS A 107 10.76 0.49 10.98
CA HIS A 107 12.02 1.21 11.15
C HIS A 107 12.37 1.98 9.87
N VAL A 108 12.44 1.30 8.72
CA VAL A 108 12.80 1.91 7.43
C VAL A 108 11.87 3.09 7.10
N LEU A 109 10.55 2.86 7.21
CA LEU A 109 9.56 3.84 6.78
C LEU A 109 9.31 4.98 7.78
N THR A 110 9.61 4.81 9.07
CA THR A 110 9.22 5.82 10.08
C THR A 110 10.31 6.26 11.06
N ARG A 111 11.42 5.51 11.22
CA ARG A 111 12.42 5.76 12.28
C ARG A 111 13.85 5.93 11.79
N CYS A 112 14.27 5.21 10.75
CA CYS A 112 15.65 5.13 10.29
C CYS A 112 16.29 6.51 10.08
N SER A 113 17.25 6.91 10.92
CA SER A 113 17.83 8.27 10.89
C SER A 113 18.42 8.65 9.54
N ALA A 114 19.00 7.70 8.81
CA ALA A 114 19.57 7.91 7.48
C ALA A 114 18.55 8.40 6.43
N TYR A 115 17.27 8.10 6.60
CA TYR A 115 16.19 8.54 5.71
C TYR A 115 15.35 9.68 6.29
N ASN A 116 15.82 10.35 7.34
CA ASN A 116 15.01 11.34 8.05
C ASN A 116 14.66 12.56 7.20
N ASP A 117 15.61 13.06 6.41
CA ASP A 117 15.39 14.27 5.60
C ASP A 117 14.40 14.02 4.47
N ILE A 118 14.55 12.86 3.81
CA ILE A 118 13.62 12.34 2.81
C ILE A 118 12.23 12.19 3.43
N ARG A 119 12.13 11.51 4.58
CA ARG A 119 10.85 11.31 5.28
C ARG A 119 10.20 12.62 5.68
N LYS A 120 10.94 13.56 6.27
CA LYS A 120 10.37 14.84 6.75
C LYS A 120 9.67 15.59 5.63
N SER A 121 10.32 15.71 4.46
CA SER A 121 9.73 16.40 3.31
C SER A 121 8.43 15.73 2.85
N GLN A 122 8.45 14.42 2.63
CA GLN A 122 7.29 13.68 2.11
C GLN A 122 6.17 13.54 3.15
N PHE A 123 6.54 13.29 4.40
CA PHE A 123 5.59 13.15 5.50
C PHE A 123 4.88 14.46 5.80
N GLN A 124 5.55 15.61 5.65
CA GLN A 124 4.90 16.90 5.84
C GLN A 124 3.83 17.17 4.77
N ILE A 125 4.12 16.85 3.50
CA ILE A 125 3.12 16.98 2.43
C ILE A 125 1.95 16.05 2.72
N LEU A 126 2.24 14.79 3.09
CA LEU A 126 1.21 13.78 3.37
C LEU A 126 0.34 14.19 4.55
N LYS A 127 0.97 14.65 5.64
CA LYS A 127 0.31 15.17 6.83
C LYS A 127 -0.61 16.35 6.50
N ASN A 128 -0.13 17.34 5.75
CA ASN A 128 -0.94 18.50 5.36
C ASN A 128 -2.17 18.09 4.54
N LEU A 129 -1.98 17.16 3.60
CA LEU A 129 -3.06 16.65 2.76
C LEU A 129 -4.09 15.86 3.59
N ILE A 130 -3.65 15.11 4.60
CA ILE A 130 -4.56 14.38 5.48
C ILE A 130 -5.33 15.34 6.37
N ILE A 131 -4.62 16.28 7.01
CA ILE A 131 -5.23 17.30 7.86
C ILE A 131 -6.29 18.09 7.09
N SER A 132 -6.06 18.43 5.81
CA SER A 132 -7.04 19.15 5.01
C SER A 132 -8.31 18.33 4.71
N LYS A 133 -8.26 16.99 4.78
CA LYS A 133 -9.41 16.10 4.57
C LYS A 133 -10.12 15.70 5.86
N ILE A 134 -9.39 15.32 6.90
CA ILE A 134 -9.97 14.75 8.12
C ILE A 134 -9.94 15.71 9.32
N GLY A 135 -9.20 16.81 9.22
CA GLY A 135 -8.98 17.77 10.30
C GLY A 135 -7.82 17.41 11.22
N GLN A 136 -7.27 18.43 11.88
CA GLN A 136 -6.09 18.32 12.75
C GLN A 136 -6.32 17.40 13.95
N GLU A 137 -7.51 17.43 14.55
CA GLU A 137 -7.81 16.64 15.76
C GLU A 137 -7.93 15.14 15.46
N LYS A 138 -8.51 14.76 14.31
CA LYS A 138 -8.51 13.36 13.84
C LYS A 138 -7.10 12.89 13.50
N TRP A 139 -6.28 13.75 12.89
CA TRP A 139 -4.87 13.45 12.65
C TRP A 139 -4.14 13.13 13.96
N LYS A 140 -4.25 14.01 14.96
CA LYS A 140 -3.58 13.82 16.27
C LYS A 140 -4.03 12.54 16.97
N SER A 141 -5.32 12.21 16.94
CA SER A 141 -5.83 11.02 17.63
C SER A 141 -5.51 9.71 16.90
N GLN A 142 -5.60 9.69 15.57
CA GLN A 142 -5.44 8.45 14.78
C GLN A 142 -3.98 8.14 14.42
N PHE A 143 -3.13 9.15 14.23
CA PHE A 143 -1.77 8.95 13.72
C PHE A 143 -0.68 8.94 14.82
N ILE A 144 -1.07 8.72 16.08
CA ILE A 144 -0.12 8.36 17.15
C ILE A 144 0.51 6.99 16.86
N ASN A 145 -0.28 6.05 16.31
CA ASN A 145 0.22 4.73 15.97
C ASN A 145 1.00 4.77 14.64
N ARG A 146 2.31 4.59 14.73
CA ARG A 146 3.20 4.53 13.56
C ARG A 146 2.91 3.37 12.61
N GLN A 147 2.23 2.32 13.06
CA GLN A 147 1.77 1.24 12.16
C GLN A 147 0.75 1.76 11.15
N ILE A 148 -0.12 2.68 11.55
CA ILE A 148 -1.09 3.31 10.64
C ILE A 148 -0.35 4.17 9.60
N ILE A 149 0.69 4.90 10.01
CA ILE A 149 1.56 5.66 9.09
C ILE A 149 2.27 4.71 8.11
N CYS A 150 2.83 3.61 8.62
CA CYS A 150 3.49 2.59 7.81
C CYS A 150 2.53 2.03 6.75
N GLN A 151 1.33 1.64 7.17
CA GLN A 151 0.26 1.15 6.31
C GLN A 151 -0.14 2.18 5.24
N LEU A 152 -0.32 3.43 5.65
CA LEU A 152 -0.64 4.53 4.76
C LEU A 152 0.44 4.76 3.69
N ILE A 153 1.72 4.70 4.05
CA ILE A 153 2.85 4.89 3.11
C ILE A 153 2.93 3.75 2.10
N ILE A 154 2.69 2.52 2.56
CA ILE A 154 2.79 1.30 1.76
C ILE A 154 1.61 1.19 0.78
N ASP A 155 0.40 1.36 1.30
CA ASP A 155 -0.83 1.02 0.60
C ASP A 155 -1.43 2.22 -0.14
N CYS A 156 -1.01 3.44 0.23
CA CYS A 156 -1.53 4.72 -0.27
C CYS A 156 -3.06 4.88 -0.09
N GLN A 157 -3.71 4.02 0.71
CA GLN A 157 -5.15 3.78 0.65
C GLN A 157 -5.94 4.20 1.90
N CYS A 158 -5.29 4.33 3.07
CA CYS A 158 -6.00 4.60 4.34
C CYS A 158 -6.76 5.94 4.40
N LEU A 159 -6.86 6.72 3.32
CA LEU A 159 -7.59 7.99 3.27
C LEU A 159 -8.76 7.98 2.29
N VAL A 160 -8.89 6.93 1.47
CA VAL A 160 -9.90 6.88 0.40
C VAL A 160 -11.31 6.73 0.98
N HIS A 161 -11.45 6.15 2.17
CA HIS A 161 -12.74 6.08 2.87
C HIS A 161 -13.15 7.38 3.58
N ALA A 162 -12.27 8.39 3.64
CA ALA A 162 -12.58 9.68 4.29
C ALA A 162 -12.70 10.87 3.31
N ALA A 163 -12.12 10.79 2.11
CA ALA A 163 -12.30 11.83 1.10
C ALA A 163 -12.00 11.34 -0.31
N THR A 164 -12.90 11.66 -1.23
CA THR A 164 -12.83 11.45 -2.67
C THR A 164 -11.46 11.81 -3.28
N MET A 165 -10.93 10.82 -4.02
CA MET A 165 -9.77 10.78 -4.93
C MET A 165 -8.92 12.05 -5.16
N THR A 166 -7.74 12.15 -4.51
CA THR A 166 -6.56 12.88 -5.04
C THR A 166 -5.24 12.49 -4.31
N TYR A 167 -4.74 11.24 -4.43
CA TYR A 167 -3.55 10.80 -3.63
C TYR A 167 -2.44 10.04 -4.38
N CYS A 168 -2.62 9.69 -5.66
CA CYS A 168 -1.68 8.79 -6.35
C CYS A 168 -0.27 9.40 -6.59
N GLN A 169 -0.10 10.72 -6.73
CA GLN A 169 1.21 11.29 -7.11
C GLN A 169 2.32 11.21 -6.03
N MET A 170 2.00 11.10 -4.74
CA MET A 170 2.96 11.44 -3.68
C MET A 170 3.91 10.32 -3.25
N THR A 171 3.48 9.06 -3.30
CA THR A 171 4.40 7.94 -3.00
C THR A 171 5.45 7.75 -4.08
N ARG A 172 5.36 8.47 -5.21
CA ARG A 172 6.40 8.50 -6.24
C ARG A 172 7.72 9.05 -5.70
N ASN A 173 7.68 10.19 -4.99
CA ASN A 173 8.88 10.92 -4.58
C ASN A 173 9.62 10.27 -3.40
N PHE A 174 8.89 9.65 -2.46
CA PHE A 174 9.51 9.00 -1.29
C PHE A 174 10.45 7.86 -1.68
N PHE A 175 10.03 7.00 -2.62
CA PHE A 175 10.82 5.87 -3.10
C PHE A 175 11.85 6.25 -4.18
N GLU A 176 11.80 7.48 -4.70
CA GLU A 176 12.85 8.03 -5.57
C GLU A 176 14.14 8.35 -4.84
N GLN A 177 14.07 8.57 -3.53
CA GLN A 177 15.20 8.99 -2.71
C GLN A 177 15.76 7.84 -1.84
N LEU A 178 15.10 6.69 -1.76
CA LEU A 178 15.57 5.49 -1.02
C LEU A 178 16.60 4.62 -1.80
N LYS A 179 17.34 5.21 -2.73
CA LYS A 179 18.45 4.54 -3.43
C LYS A 179 19.78 4.90 -2.78
#